data_AF-A0A7S0V6G2-F1
#
_entry.id   AF-A0A7S0V6G2-F1
#
_cell.length_a   1.000
_cell.length_b   1.000
_cell.length_c   1.000
_cell.angle_alpha   90.00
_cell.angle_beta   90.00
_cell.angle_gamma   90.00
#
_symmetry.space_group_name_H-M   'P 1'
#
loop_
_entity.id
_entity.type
_entity.pdbx_description
1 polymer ?
#
loop_
_entity_poly.entity_id
_entity_poly.type
_entity_poly.pdbx_seq_one_letter_code
_entity_poly.pdbx_strand_id
1 'polypeptide(L)'
;CWVGYHWIMVVVAVVYLVVVVLGLPAFVFYYTRQQRWQNRLEQGVLDFLYERYEVDWIWWHSVLIVRRMMIAFILMCIEQPMIQGGMATVVLAGFIVLHSHAKPFINEEIDMLEMTTLIGSLMYCLAGLMFFPSLSRQSQGFVCPADGEEVCEIDNWSKLNLSYLVLIMFCIVIAVCIAVTFANVLNVSRERKAVSRVREFLKAGGQASNSSQNLFVDQPDKPKAHSLVAALSTSGDTDTEDALTSPSRSSSTAKPWSRIN
;
A
#
# COMPACT_ATOMS: atom_id res chain seq x y z
N CYS A 1 33.79 13.66 25.60
CA CYS A 1 33.18 12.73 24.62
C CYS A 1 32.98 13.32 23.21
N TRP A 2 33.44 14.54 22.93
CA TRP A 2 33.27 15.26 21.65
C TRP A 2 34.60 15.49 20.90
N VAL A 3 35.58 14.59 21.05
CA VAL A 3 36.92 14.79 20.46
C VAL A 3 37.24 13.65 19.49
N GLY A 4 37.81 14.01 18.33
CA GLY A 4 38.34 13.08 17.33
C GLY A 4 37.26 12.32 16.56
N TYR A 5 37.20 11.00 16.77
CA TYR A 5 36.39 10.06 15.97
C TYR A 5 34.88 10.29 16.04
N HIS A 6 34.36 10.84 17.15
CA HIS A 6 32.92 11.09 17.28
C HIS A 6 32.41 12.05 16.18
N TRP A 7 33.14 13.14 15.91
CA TRP A 7 32.70 14.10 14.88
C TRP A 7 32.67 13.46 13.48
N ILE A 8 33.65 12.62 13.16
CA ILE A 8 33.66 11.90 11.89
C ILE A 8 32.43 11.01 11.76
N MET A 9 32.07 10.26 12.81
CA MET A 9 30.87 9.41 12.80
C MET A 9 29.59 10.22 12.66
N VAL A 10 29.47 11.37 13.33
CA VAL A 10 28.28 12.24 13.22
C VAL A 10 28.16 12.81 11.81
N VAL A 11 29.25 13.28 11.21
CA VAL A 11 29.23 13.78 9.82
C VAL A 11 28.81 12.68 8.86
N VAL A 12 29.39 11.48 8.98
CA VAL A 12 29.02 10.32 8.15
C VAL A 12 27.55 9.94 8.34
N ALA A 13 27.06 9.92 9.58
CA ALA A 13 25.66 9.63 9.88
C ALA A 13 24.70 10.69 9.30
N VAL A 14 25.06 11.97 9.39
CA VAL A 14 24.26 13.07 8.81
C VAL A 14 24.25 12.97 7.29
N VAL A 15 25.40 12.71 6.64
CA VAL A 15 25.46 12.53 5.18
C VAL A 15 24.63 11.32 4.75
N TYR A 16 24.74 10.19 5.45
CA TYR A 16 23.94 9.00 5.19
C TYR A 16 22.44 9.30 5.34
N LEU A 17 22.04 10.03 6.38
CA LEU A 17 20.66 10.43 6.60
C LEU A 17 20.17 11.37 5.46
N VAL A 18 20.94 12.36 5.08
CA VAL A 18 20.50 13.29 4.03
C VAL A 18 20.43 12.60 2.67
N VAL A 19 21.45 11.83 2.29
CA VAL A 19 21.54 11.22 0.95
C VAL A 19 20.62 10.02 0.81
N VAL A 20 20.68 9.08 1.75
CA VAL A 20 19.97 7.79 1.64
C VAL A 20 18.56 7.91 2.20
N VAL A 21 18.41 8.53 3.37
CA VAL A 21 17.11 8.60 4.05
C VAL A 21 16.19 9.65 3.41
N LEU A 22 16.69 10.83 3.08
CA LEU A 22 15.86 11.89 2.47
C LEU A 22 16.01 11.95 0.95
N GLY A 23 17.22 11.81 0.44
CA GLY A 23 17.52 11.94 -0.99
C GLY A 23 16.83 10.86 -1.83
N LEU A 24 16.84 9.60 -1.41
CA LEU A 24 16.23 8.50 -2.16
C LEU A 24 14.70 8.64 -2.32
N PRO A 25 13.89 8.85 -1.25
CA PRO A 25 12.44 9.05 -1.43
C PRO A 25 12.11 10.34 -2.19
N ALA A 26 12.90 11.41 -2.00
CA ALA A 26 12.71 12.66 -2.76
C ALA A 26 13.03 12.46 -4.24
N PHE A 27 14.08 11.71 -4.57
CA PHE A 27 14.45 11.37 -5.93
C PHE A 27 13.38 10.50 -6.61
N VAL A 28 12.91 9.44 -5.94
CA VAL A 28 11.80 8.60 -6.44
C VAL A 28 10.53 9.43 -6.63
N PHE A 29 10.19 10.31 -5.68
CA PHE A 29 9.03 11.18 -5.78
C PHE A 29 9.15 12.18 -6.95
N TYR A 30 10.31 12.80 -7.11
CA TYR A 30 10.58 13.71 -8.22
C TYR A 30 10.52 12.99 -9.57
N TYR A 31 11.16 11.83 -9.67
CA TYR A 31 11.21 11.03 -10.89
C TYR A 31 9.82 10.54 -11.32
N THR A 32 9.05 9.96 -10.38
CA THR A 32 7.67 9.51 -10.64
C THR A 32 6.76 10.68 -11.03
N ARG A 33 6.92 11.84 -10.38
CA ARG A 33 6.20 13.05 -10.77
C ARG A 33 6.55 13.50 -12.17
N GLN A 34 7.84 13.53 -12.53
CA GLN A 34 8.30 13.93 -13.86
C GLN A 34 7.79 12.98 -14.96
N GLN A 35 7.82 11.66 -14.71
CA GLN A 35 7.38 10.66 -15.68
C GLN A 35 5.87 10.74 -15.98
N ARG A 36 5.05 11.12 -14.98
CA ARG A 36 3.61 11.38 -15.17
C ARG A 36 3.34 12.46 -16.22
N TRP A 37 4.24 13.42 -16.40
CA TRP A 37 4.09 14.47 -17.43
C TRP A 37 4.43 14.00 -18.83
N GLN A 38 5.24 12.95 -18.97
CA GLN A 38 5.76 12.54 -20.28
C GLN A 38 4.92 11.46 -20.97
N ASN A 39 3.87 10.93 -20.35
CA ASN A 39 2.93 9.92 -20.91
C ASN A 39 3.60 8.70 -21.58
N ARG A 40 4.90 8.49 -21.39
CA ARG A 40 5.67 7.39 -21.93
C ARG A 40 6.07 6.46 -20.79
N LEU A 41 5.15 5.57 -20.44
CA LEU A 41 5.49 4.29 -19.85
C LEU A 41 6.05 3.40 -20.97
N GLU A 42 7.14 3.83 -21.61
CA GLU A 42 7.96 2.89 -22.36
C GLU A 42 8.64 2.01 -21.31
N GLN A 43 8.46 0.70 -21.45
CA GLN A 43 8.83 -0.38 -20.51
C GLN A 43 10.31 -0.32 -20.12
N GLY A 44 10.63 0.52 -19.13
CA GLY A 44 11.97 0.65 -18.60
C GLY A 44 12.28 -0.42 -17.56
N VAL A 45 13.56 -0.57 -17.21
CA VAL A 45 14.07 -1.51 -16.18
C VAL A 45 13.40 -1.31 -14.80
N LEU A 46 12.80 -0.15 -14.55
CA LEU A 46 12.10 0.16 -13.31
C LEU A 46 10.63 -0.29 -13.28
N ASP A 47 10.10 -0.84 -14.37
CA ASP A 47 8.69 -1.24 -14.48
C ASP A 47 8.33 -2.31 -13.42
N PHE A 48 9.26 -3.21 -13.11
CA PHE A 48 9.12 -4.21 -12.04
C PHE A 48 8.76 -3.60 -10.67
N LEU A 49 9.25 -2.39 -10.37
CA LEU A 49 8.99 -1.74 -9.10
C LEU A 49 7.55 -1.17 -9.02
N TYR A 50 6.98 -0.82 -10.18
CA TYR A 50 5.69 -0.15 -10.29
C TYR A 50 4.56 -1.07 -10.77
N GLU A 51 4.87 -2.25 -11.31
CA GLU A 51 3.93 -3.24 -11.85
C GLU A 51 2.81 -3.63 -10.86
N ARG A 52 3.05 -3.46 -9.55
CA ARG A 52 2.09 -3.84 -8.50
C ARG A 52 1.15 -2.71 -8.08
N TYR A 53 1.40 -1.47 -8.51
CA TYR A 53 0.68 -0.29 -8.07
C TYR A 53 -0.30 0.19 -9.13
N GLU A 54 -1.44 0.71 -8.71
CA GLU A 54 -2.35 1.41 -9.61
C GLU A 54 -1.71 2.70 -10.15
N VAL A 55 -2.09 3.10 -11.38
CA VAL A 55 -1.50 4.24 -12.09
C VAL A 55 -1.62 5.55 -11.31
N ASP A 56 -2.68 5.71 -10.52
CA ASP A 56 -2.89 6.91 -9.72
C ASP A 56 -2.07 6.95 -8.41
N TRP A 57 -1.57 5.80 -7.97
CA TRP A 57 -0.90 5.60 -6.68
C TRP A 57 0.58 5.20 -6.80
N ILE A 58 1.23 5.46 -7.95
CA ILE A 58 2.66 5.16 -8.19
C ILE A 58 3.59 5.80 -7.14
N TRP A 59 3.23 6.99 -6.63
CA TRP A 59 3.99 7.70 -5.60
C TRP A 59 3.86 7.09 -4.20
N TRP A 60 3.00 6.07 -4.02
CA TRP A 60 2.77 5.42 -2.73
C TRP A 60 4.02 4.74 -2.16
N HIS A 61 4.95 4.31 -3.02
CA HIS A 61 6.21 3.76 -2.55
C HIS A 61 6.98 4.76 -1.66
N SER A 62 6.97 6.05 -2.01
CA SER A 62 7.56 7.10 -1.18
C SER A 62 6.88 7.23 0.18
N VAL A 63 5.55 7.01 0.26
CA VAL A 63 4.77 7.03 1.50
C VAL A 63 5.23 5.92 2.45
N LEU A 64 5.48 4.70 1.93
CA LEU A 64 5.99 3.58 2.71
C LEU A 64 7.39 3.85 3.28
N ILE A 65 8.25 4.52 2.51
CA ILE A 65 9.58 4.93 2.97
C ILE A 65 9.45 5.99 4.06
N VAL A 66 8.67 7.05 3.83
CA VAL A 66 8.43 8.12 4.81
C VAL A 66 7.91 7.56 6.13
N ARG A 67 7.00 6.58 6.11
CA ARG A 67 6.53 5.88 7.33
C ARG A 67 7.67 5.33 8.16
N ARG A 68 8.57 4.56 7.52
CA ARG A 68 9.73 3.95 8.18
C ARG A 68 10.67 5.02 8.75
N MET A 69 10.85 6.12 8.01
CA MET A 69 11.68 7.24 8.45
C MET A 69 11.09 7.98 9.65
N MET A 70 9.78 8.23 9.67
CA MET A 70 9.13 8.86 10.82
C MET A 70 9.28 8.02 12.09
N ILE A 71 9.11 6.70 11.99
CA ILE A 71 9.31 5.79 13.12
C ILE A 71 10.77 5.80 13.59
N ALA A 72 11.73 5.71 12.66
CA ALA A 72 13.15 5.77 12.99
C ALA A 72 13.54 7.11 13.63
N PHE A 73 13.00 8.22 13.14
CA PHE A 73 13.21 9.55 13.69
C PHE A 73 12.66 9.67 15.12
N ILE A 74 11.45 9.18 15.37
CA ILE A 74 10.86 9.13 16.71
C ILE A 74 11.76 8.33 17.66
N LEU A 75 12.25 7.16 17.22
CA LEU A 75 13.15 6.30 17.99
C LEU A 75 14.49 6.97 18.31
N MET A 76 15.01 7.82 17.42
CA MET A 76 16.30 8.50 17.63
C MET A 76 16.19 9.80 18.42
N CYS A 77 15.10 10.56 18.27
CA CYS A 77 15.00 11.90 18.85
C CYS A 77 14.31 11.95 20.21
N ILE A 78 13.54 10.92 20.58
CA ILE A 78 12.78 10.91 21.83
C ILE A 78 13.40 9.89 22.78
N GLU A 79 14.03 10.37 23.85
CA GLU A 79 14.65 9.50 24.88
C GLU A 79 13.60 8.89 25.82
N GLN A 80 12.47 9.57 26.03
CA GLN A 80 11.43 9.11 26.94
C GLN A 80 10.58 8.01 26.27
N PRO A 81 10.68 6.75 26.71
CA PRO A 81 10.09 5.60 26.01
C PRO A 81 8.56 5.65 25.95
N MET A 82 7.93 6.26 26.95
CA MET A 82 6.47 6.45 26.98
C MET A 82 6.01 7.40 25.88
N ILE A 83 6.68 8.55 25.72
CA ILE A 83 6.38 9.53 24.66
C ILE A 83 6.74 8.93 23.30
N GLN A 84 7.89 8.25 23.21
CA GLN A 84 8.37 7.61 21.99
C GLN A 84 7.37 6.59 21.45
N GLY A 85 6.89 5.68 22.31
CA GLY A 85 5.87 4.69 21.92
C GLY A 85 4.54 5.35 21.54
N GLY A 86 4.09 6.35 22.31
CA GLY A 86 2.85 7.08 22.02
C GLY A 86 2.89 7.78 20.66
N MET A 87 3.99 8.47 20.33
CA MET A 87 4.19 9.12 19.04
C MET A 87 4.24 8.12 17.88
N ALA A 88 4.94 6.99 18.06
CA ALA A 88 4.99 5.94 17.04
C ALA A 88 3.60 5.34 16.76
N THR A 89 2.80 5.13 17.81
CA THR A 89 1.40 4.68 17.70
C THR A 89 0.55 5.65 16.88
N VAL A 90 0.64 6.97 17.15
CA VAL A 90 -0.10 7.98 16.40
C VAL A 90 0.28 7.98 14.93
N VAL A 91 1.57 7.89 14.61
CA VAL A 91 2.06 7.79 13.23
C VAL A 91 1.48 6.55 12.54
N LEU A 92 1.61 5.37 13.15
CA LEU A 92 1.08 4.12 12.60
C LEU A 92 -0.44 4.17 12.37
N ALA A 93 -1.19 4.74 13.32
CA ALA A 93 -2.64 4.95 13.17
C ALA A 93 -2.97 5.85 11.97
N GLY A 94 -2.23 6.94 11.78
CA GLY A 94 -2.38 7.80 10.61
C GLY A 94 -2.14 7.07 9.29
N PHE A 95 -1.09 6.23 9.23
CA PHE A 95 -0.81 5.42 8.04
C PHE A 95 -1.85 4.33 7.80
N ILE A 96 -2.48 3.77 8.84
CA ILE A 96 -3.61 2.84 8.70
C ILE A 96 -4.79 3.54 8.03
N VAL A 97 -5.14 4.75 8.48
CA VAL A 97 -6.21 5.55 7.86
C VAL A 97 -5.86 5.87 6.41
N LEU A 98 -4.64 6.36 6.15
CA LEU A 98 -4.18 6.69 4.80
C LEU A 98 -4.22 5.48 3.87
N HIS A 99 -3.71 4.32 4.30
CA HIS A 99 -3.69 3.08 3.51
C HIS A 99 -5.09 2.57 3.23
N SER A 100 -5.98 2.63 4.23
CA SER A 100 -7.37 2.18 4.07
C SER A 100 -8.17 3.02 3.05
N HIS A 101 -7.79 4.28 2.87
CA HIS A 101 -8.38 5.18 1.89
C HIS A 101 -7.76 5.03 0.50
N ALA A 102 -6.43 4.88 0.41
CA ALA A 102 -5.71 4.88 -0.85
C ALA A 102 -5.81 3.56 -1.62
N LYS A 103 -5.70 2.41 -0.93
CA LYS A 103 -5.66 1.07 -1.56
C LYS A 103 -4.81 1.01 -2.83
N PRO A 104 -3.50 1.27 -2.70
CA PRO A 104 -2.63 1.59 -3.83
C PRO A 104 -2.28 0.39 -4.73
N PHE A 105 -2.57 -0.85 -4.30
CA PHE A 105 -2.12 -2.05 -4.99
C PHE A 105 -3.19 -2.58 -5.95
N ILE A 106 -2.77 -3.05 -7.13
CA ILE A 106 -3.68 -3.67 -8.11
C ILE A 106 -4.30 -4.96 -7.54
N ASN A 107 -3.53 -5.70 -6.73
CA ASN A 107 -4.00 -6.93 -6.10
C ASN A 107 -4.49 -6.66 -4.67
N GLU A 108 -5.80 -6.86 -4.45
CA GLU A 108 -6.45 -6.67 -3.14
C GLU A 108 -5.81 -7.51 -2.02
N GLU A 109 -5.22 -8.67 -2.34
CA GLU A 109 -4.53 -9.51 -1.35
C GLU A 109 -3.29 -8.81 -0.77
N ILE A 110 -2.58 -8.03 -1.59
CA ILE A 110 -1.40 -7.27 -1.17
C ILE A 110 -1.82 -6.08 -0.31
N ASP A 111 -2.93 -5.41 -0.65
CA ASP A 111 -3.52 -4.37 0.19
C ASP A 111 -3.90 -4.90 1.58
N MET A 112 -4.52 -6.09 1.64
CA MET A 112 -4.87 -6.73 2.90
C MET A 112 -3.63 -7.14 3.71
N LEU A 113 -2.59 -7.64 3.04
CA LEU A 113 -1.33 -7.99 3.69
C LEU A 113 -0.68 -6.75 4.32
N GLU A 114 -0.58 -5.66 3.56
CA GLU A 114 0.01 -4.40 4.04
C GLU A 114 -0.83 -3.77 5.17
N MET A 115 -2.15 -3.86 5.09
CA MET A 115 -3.03 -3.45 6.18
C MET A 115 -2.79 -4.28 7.44
N THR A 116 -2.61 -5.59 7.29
CA THR A 116 -2.37 -6.52 8.40
C THR A 116 -1.01 -6.27 9.04
N THR A 117 0.03 -6.00 8.26
CA THR A 117 1.37 -5.66 8.80
C THR A 117 1.35 -4.32 9.54
N LEU A 118 0.60 -3.34 9.06
CA LEU A 118 0.37 -2.07 9.75
C LEU A 118 -0.34 -2.26 11.09
N ILE A 119 -1.43 -3.03 11.12
CA ILE A 119 -2.15 -3.36 12.35
C ILE A 119 -1.26 -4.15 13.30
N GLY A 120 -0.51 -5.13 12.82
CA GLY A 120 0.43 -5.91 13.62
C GLY A 120 1.53 -5.05 14.25
N SER A 121 2.09 -4.11 13.46
CA SER A 121 3.07 -3.14 13.95
C SER A 121 2.47 -2.20 15.01
N LEU A 122 1.23 -1.76 14.80
CA LEU A 122 0.50 -0.99 15.79
C LEU A 122 0.36 -1.80 17.08
N MET A 123 -0.17 -3.03 17.03
CA MET A 123 -0.32 -3.91 18.20
C MET A 123 1.01 -4.15 18.92
N TYR A 124 2.11 -4.29 18.19
CA TYR A 124 3.44 -4.45 18.77
C TYR A 124 3.89 -3.22 19.57
N CYS A 125 3.74 -2.01 19.00
CA CYS A 125 4.03 -0.77 19.74
C CYS A 125 3.20 -0.65 21.02
N LEU A 126 1.95 -1.13 20.98
CA LEU A 126 1.01 -1.04 22.10
C LEU A 126 1.33 -2.03 23.20
N ALA A 127 1.71 -3.25 22.84
CA ALA A 127 2.27 -4.19 23.79
C ALA A 127 3.51 -3.59 24.48
N GLY A 128 4.41 -2.95 23.72
CA GLY A 128 5.57 -2.26 24.27
C GLY A 128 5.22 -1.21 25.32
N LEU A 129 4.22 -0.37 25.06
CA LEU A 129 3.74 0.65 26.02
C LEU A 129 3.13 0.04 27.28
N MET A 130 2.38 -1.06 27.15
CA MET A 130 1.74 -1.75 28.28
C MET A 130 2.75 -2.38 29.23
N PHE A 131 3.83 -2.97 28.71
CA PHE A 131 4.80 -3.70 29.52
C PHE A 131 5.96 -2.85 30.06
N PHE A 132 6.14 -1.61 29.58
CA PHE A 132 7.25 -0.75 29.97
C PHE A 132 7.33 -0.45 31.50
N PRO A 133 6.24 -0.08 32.20
CA PRO A 133 6.31 0.28 33.62
C PRO A 133 6.78 -0.86 34.53
N SER A 134 6.48 -2.10 34.14
CA SER A 134 6.85 -3.30 34.90
C SER A 134 8.35 -3.57 34.84
N LEU A 135 9.00 -3.25 33.71
CA LEU A 135 10.43 -3.48 33.51
C LEU A 135 11.29 -2.42 34.22
N SER A 136 10.86 -1.15 34.22
CA SER A 136 11.61 -0.09 34.92
C SER A 136 11.70 -0.36 36.43
N ARG A 137 10.64 -0.93 37.03
CA ARG A 137 10.59 -1.22 38.46
C ARG A 137 11.55 -2.34 38.88
N GLN A 138 11.77 -3.32 38.01
CA GLN A 138 12.68 -4.44 38.29
C GLN A 138 14.15 -4.02 38.28
N SER A 139 14.53 -3.02 37.47
CA SER A 139 15.91 -2.54 37.39
C SER A 139 16.40 -1.74 38.62
N GLN A 140 15.47 -1.15 39.38
CA GLN A 140 15.81 -0.33 40.56
C GLN A 140 15.88 -1.14 41.88
N GLY A 141 15.52 -2.43 41.85
CA GLY A 141 15.52 -3.30 43.03
C GLY A 141 16.87 -3.98 43.32
N PHE A 142 17.94 -3.23 43.54
CA PHE A 142 19.13 -3.73 44.25
C PHE A 142 19.96 -2.60 44.91
N VAL A 143 19.30 -1.68 45.61
CA VAL A 143 19.97 -0.83 46.58
C VAL A 143 19.21 -1.00 47.89
N CYS A 144 19.79 -1.76 48.81
CA CYS A 144 19.26 -1.84 50.18
C CYS A 144 19.41 -0.44 50.81
N PRO A 145 18.32 0.24 51.20
CA PRO A 145 18.44 1.46 51.99
C PRO A 145 19.03 1.08 53.35
N ALA A 146 20.16 1.69 53.71
CA ALA A 146 20.85 1.44 54.99
C ALA A 146 20.33 2.35 56.11
N ASP A 147 19.42 3.26 55.80
CA ASP A 147 19.07 4.40 56.62
C ASP A 147 17.59 4.74 56.37
N GLY A 148 16.79 4.57 57.43
CA GLY A 148 15.34 4.68 57.42
C GLY A 148 14.82 6.11 57.32
N GLU A 149 14.97 6.73 56.15
CA GLU A 149 14.22 7.94 55.80
C GLU A 149 12.95 7.58 55.01
N GLU A 150 11.80 7.94 55.57
CA GLU A 150 10.46 7.85 54.96
C GLU A 150 10.35 8.81 53.76
N VAL A 151 10.90 8.46 52.61
CA VAL A 151 10.81 9.28 51.39
C VAL A 151 9.48 9.03 50.65
N CYS A 152 8.52 9.92 50.95
CA CYS A 152 7.45 10.47 50.11
C CYS A 152 6.67 9.54 49.14
N GLU A 153 5.49 9.12 49.58
CA GLU A 153 4.42 8.43 48.83
C GLU A 153 3.67 9.33 47.80
N ILE A 154 4.02 10.62 47.69
CA ILE A 154 3.27 11.63 46.92
C ILE A 154 3.49 11.51 45.38
N ASP A 155 4.57 10.88 44.92
CA ASP A 155 4.91 10.81 43.48
C ASP A 155 4.21 9.64 42.73
N ASN A 156 3.45 8.78 43.41
CA ASN A 156 2.75 7.65 42.78
C ASN A 156 1.44 8.06 42.09
N TRP A 157 0.72 9.06 42.60
CA TRP A 157 -0.61 9.42 42.09
C TRP A 157 -0.57 10.16 40.75
N SER A 158 0.44 11.00 40.53
CA SER A 158 0.67 11.70 39.25
C SER A 158 1.02 10.72 38.12
N LYS A 159 1.87 9.72 38.42
CA LYS A 159 2.28 8.66 37.48
C LYS A 159 1.13 7.71 37.14
N LEU A 160 0.27 7.38 38.11
CA LEU A 160 -0.92 6.55 37.89
C LEU A 160 -1.94 7.27 36.99
N ASN A 161 -2.18 8.55 37.23
CA ASN A 161 -3.12 9.33 36.41
C ASN A 161 -2.62 9.51 34.97
N LEU A 162 -1.30 9.68 34.77
CA LEU A 162 -0.72 9.80 33.43
C LEU A 162 -0.82 8.48 32.65
N SER A 163 -0.58 7.33 33.29
CA SER A 163 -0.70 6.03 32.62
C SER A 163 -2.15 5.72 32.21
N TYR A 164 -3.13 6.05 33.06
CA TYR A 164 -4.55 5.93 32.73
C TYR A 164 -4.98 6.86 31.59
N LEU A 165 -4.53 8.11 31.57
CA LEU A 165 -4.84 9.02 30.46
C LEU A 165 -4.26 8.53 29.13
N VAL A 166 -3.02 8.02 29.14
CA VAL A 166 -2.41 7.43 27.94
C VAL A 166 -3.19 6.21 27.47
N LEU A 167 -3.66 5.36 28.40
CA LEU A 167 -4.55 4.23 28.09
C LEU A 167 -5.89 4.67 27.48
N ILE A 168 -6.50 5.74 28.00
CA ILE A 168 -7.78 6.24 27.47
C ILE A 168 -7.61 6.82 26.07
N MET A 169 -6.60 7.67 25.85
CA MET A 169 -6.27 8.19 24.53
C MET A 169 -5.99 7.05 23.54
N PHE A 170 -5.33 6.01 24.02
CA PHE A 170 -5.04 4.82 23.26
C PHE A 170 -6.30 4.02 22.86
N CYS A 171 -7.22 3.77 23.79
CA CYS A 171 -8.51 3.14 23.51
C CYS A 171 -9.32 3.95 22.48
N ILE A 172 -9.28 5.27 22.57
CA ILE A 172 -9.96 6.16 21.61
C ILE A 172 -9.33 6.02 20.22
N VAL A 173 -7.99 6.03 20.11
CA VAL A 173 -7.31 5.85 18.81
C VAL A 173 -7.64 4.50 18.18
N ILE A 174 -7.65 3.41 18.96
CA ILE A 174 -8.07 2.10 18.44
C ILE A 174 -9.52 2.15 17.98
N ALA A 175 -10.44 2.68 18.79
CA ALA A 175 -11.85 2.74 18.45
C ALA A 175 -12.08 3.54 17.16
N VAL A 176 -11.38 4.65 16.98
CA VAL A 176 -11.41 5.45 15.75
C VAL A 176 -10.85 4.66 14.57
N CYS A 177 -9.70 3.99 14.72
CA CYS A 177 -9.13 3.15 13.66
C CYS A 177 -10.08 2.02 13.25
N ILE A 178 -10.72 1.35 14.21
CA ILE A 178 -11.71 0.30 13.94
C ILE A 178 -12.92 0.90 13.24
N ALA A 179 -13.44 2.04 13.71
CA ALA A 179 -14.59 2.69 13.11
C ALA A 179 -14.31 3.13 11.65
N VAL A 180 -13.13 3.71 11.38
CA VAL A 180 -12.72 4.13 10.03
C VAL A 180 -12.55 2.93 9.11
N THR A 181 -11.87 1.88 9.56
CA THR A 181 -11.70 0.67 8.75
C THR A 181 -13.03 -0.01 8.47
N PHE A 182 -13.91 -0.11 9.46
CA PHE A 182 -15.26 -0.63 9.30
C PHE A 182 -16.09 0.22 8.34
N ALA A 183 -16.05 1.55 8.45
CA ALA A 183 -16.71 2.47 7.52
C ALA A 183 -16.21 2.29 6.08
N ASN A 184 -14.89 2.15 5.88
CA ASN A 184 -14.30 1.91 4.57
C ASN A 184 -14.71 0.55 3.99
N VAL A 185 -14.75 -0.50 4.81
CA VAL A 185 -15.25 -1.83 4.40
C VAL A 185 -16.72 -1.76 4.01
N LEU A 186 -17.54 -1.08 4.80
CA LEU A 186 -18.96 -0.89 4.48
C LEU A 186 -19.15 -0.10 3.18
N ASN A 187 -18.34 0.94 2.94
CA ASN A 187 -18.44 1.75 1.74
C ASN A 187 -18.13 0.92 0.48
N VAL A 188 -17.05 0.14 0.53
CA VAL A 188 -16.67 -0.79 -0.57
C VAL A 188 -17.76 -1.85 -0.79
N SER A 189 -18.35 -2.37 0.29
CA SER A 189 -19.45 -3.33 0.18
C SER A 189 -20.68 -2.74 -0.52
N ARG A 190 -20.94 -1.43 -0.34
CA ARG A 190 -22.05 -0.72 -1.00
C ARG A 190 -21.78 -0.54 -2.48
N GLU A 191 -20.55 -0.17 -2.85
CA GLU A 191 -20.15 -0.04 -4.25
C GLU A 191 -20.23 -1.37 -5.00
N ARG A 192 -19.75 -2.47 -4.40
CA ARG A 192 -19.88 -3.80 -4.99
C ARG A 192 -21.34 -4.18 -5.27
N LYS A 193 -22.26 -3.84 -4.35
CA LYS A 193 -23.71 -4.05 -4.54
C LYS A 193 -24.34 -3.10 -5.56
N ALA A 194 -23.79 -1.91 -5.76
CA ALA A 194 -24.26 -0.99 -6.80
C ALA A 194 -23.85 -1.51 -8.19
N VAL A 195 -22.59 -1.92 -8.34
CA VAL A 195 -22.06 -2.46 -9.60
C VAL A 195 -22.75 -3.78 -9.97
N SER A 196 -23.03 -4.67 -9.01
CA SER A 196 -23.75 -5.91 -9.29
C SER A 196 -25.16 -5.65 -9.82
N ARG A 197 -25.88 -4.69 -9.25
CA ARG A 197 -27.21 -4.29 -9.72
C ARG A 197 -27.17 -3.70 -11.13
N VAL A 198 -26.22 -2.80 -11.42
CA VAL A 198 -26.05 -2.24 -12.77
C VAL A 198 -25.75 -3.35 -13.79
N ARG A 199 -24.89 -4.30 -13.44
CA ARG A 199 -24.58 -5.45 -14.29
C ARG A 199 -25.81 -6.33 -14.55
N GLU A 200 -26.66 -6.55 -13.55
CA GLU A 200 -27.93 -7.27 -13.69
C GLU A 200 -28.91 -6.52 -14.60
N PHE A 201 -29.06 -5.20 -14.44
CA PHE A 201 -29.90 -4.39 -15.33
C PHE A 201 -29.41 -4.41 -16.78
N LEU A 202 -28.10 -4.34 -17.02
CA LEU A 202 -27.53 -4.43 -18.36
C LEU A 202 -27.77 -5.81 -18.99
N LYS A 203 -27.68 -6.89 -18.21
CA LYS A 203 -28.01 -8.24 -18.68
C LYS A 203 -29.49 -8.39 -19.01
N ALA A 204 -30.38 -7.86 -18.18
CA ALA A 204 -31.83 -7.89 -18.41
C ALA A 204 -32.24 -7.05 -19.64
N GLY A 205 -31.65 -5.86 -19.81
CA GLY A 205 -31.89 -4.99 -20.97
C GLY A 205 -31.37 -5.60 -22.28
N GLY A 206 -30.22 -6.26 -22.25
CA GLY A 206 -29.66 -6.96 -23.41
C GLY A 206 -30.53 -8.12 -23.91
N GLN A 207 -31.17 -8.86 -23.02
CA GLN A 207 -32.10 -9.94 -23.40
C GLN A 207 -33.38 -9.39 -24.05
N ALA A 208 -33.93 -8.28 -23.56
CA ALA A 208 -35.11 -7.65 -24.17
C ALA A 208 -34.83 -7.21 -25.62
N SER A 209 -33.63 -6.66 -25.89
CA SER A 209 -33.23 -6.28 -27.24
C SER A 209 -33.09 -7.47 -28.20
N ASN A 210 -32.56 -8.61 -27.75
CA ASN A 210 -32.43 -9.81 -28.59
C ASN A 210 -33.78 -10.48 -28.87
N SER A 211 -34.74 -10.41 -27.95
CA SER A 211 -36.09 -10.93 -28.20
C SER A 211 -36.84 -10.11 -29.27
N SER A 212 -36.59 -8.81 -29.39
CA SER A 212 -37.19 -7.98 -30.46
C SER A 212 -36.59 -8.26 -31.84
N GLN A 213 -35.33 -8.69 -31.95
CA GLN A 213 -34.74 -9.07 -33.25
C GLN A 213 -35.25 -10.40 -33.79
N ASN A 214 -35.60 -11.36 -32.92
CA ASN A 214 -36.15 -12.65 -33.35
C ASN A 214 -37.64 -12.57 -33.75
N LEU A 215 -38.35 -11.49 -33.42
CA LEU A 215 -39.76 -11.30 -33.82
C LEU A 215 -39.91 -10.61 -35.20
N PHE A 216 -38.81 -10.25 -35.87
CA PHE A 216 -38.83 -9.61 -37.19
C PHE A 216 -38.31 -10.51 -38.34
N VAL A 217 -38.04 -11.80 -38.07
CA VAL A 217 -37.63 -12.79 -39.08
C VAL A 217 -38.77 -13.75 -39.40
N ASP A 218 -39.94 -13.17 -39.71
CA ASP A 218 -41.02 -13.89 -40.38
C ASP A 218 -41.61 -12.97 -41.45
N GLN A 219 -40.73 -12.55 -42.37
CA GLN A 219 -41.13 -11.85 -43.58
C GLN A 219 -41.11 -12.87 -44.73
N PRO A 220 -42.27 -13.20 -45.32
CA PRO A 220 -42.37 -14.22 -46.34
C PRO A 220 -41.57 -13.87 -47.60
N ASP A 221 -40.95 -14.91 -48.13
CA ASP A 221 -40.06 -14.97 -49.29
C ASP A 221 -40.36 -13.93 -50.38
N LYS A 222 -39.38 -13.04 -50.62
CA LYS A 222 -39.25 -12.37 -51.92
C LYS A 222 -38.31 -13.15 -52.83
N PRO A 223 -38.71 -13.42 -54.08
CA PRO A 223 -37.97 -14.26 -55.00
C PRO A 223 -36.62 -13.65 -55.39
N LYS A 224 -35.65 -14.56 -55.50
CA LYS A 224 -34.26 -14.33 -55.92
C LYS A 224 -34.18 -13.62 -57.26
N ALA A 225 -33.65 -12.41 -57.27
CA ALA A 225 -33.10 -11.78 -58.46
C ALA A 225 -31.59 -12.00 -58.47
N HIS A 226 -31.14 -12.85 -59.39
CA HIS A 226 -29.76 -12.99 -59.81
C HIS A 226 -29.29 -11.70 -60.49
N SER A 227 -28.18 -11.11 -60.02
CA SER A 227 -27.27 -10.36 -60.91
C SER A 227 -25.87 -10.33 -60.25
N LEU A 228 -24.92 -11.17 -60.68
CA LEU A 228 -23.97 -10.83 -61.74
C LEU A 228 -23.31 -9.46 -61.54
N VAL A 229 -22.28 -9.39 -60.68
CA VAL A 229 -21.14 -8.49 -60.88
C VAL A 229 -19.87 -9.26 -60.49
N ALA A 230 -19.35 -9.95 -61.50
CA ALA A 230 -17.96 -10.34 -61.56
C ALA A 230 -17.16 -9.22 -62.25
N ALA A 231 -15.88 -9.18 -61.93
CA ALA A 231 -14.77 -8.63 -62.71
C ALA A 231 -14.56 -7.09 -62.72
N LEU A 232 -13.46 -6.68 -62.06
CA LEU A 232 -12.42 -5.73 -62.52
C LEU A 232 -11.48 -5.50 -61.31
N SER A 233 -10.44 -6.31 -61.11
CA SER A 233 -9.09 -6.20 -61.70
C SER A 233 -8.45 -4.82 -61.55
N THR A 234 -7.39 -4.74 -60.74
CA THR A 234 -6.11 -4.03 -60.98
C THR A 234 -5.26 -4.28 -59.72
N SER A 235 -4.29 -5.21 -59.76
CA SER A 235 -2.95 -5.07 -60.37
C SER A 235 -2.16 -3.95 -59.72
N GLY A 236 -1.15 -4.34 -58.94
CA GLY A 236 -0.25 -3.44 -58.23
C GLY A 236 0.84 -4.24 -57.53
N ASP A 237 1.61 -4.99 -58.32
CA ASP A 237 2.89 -5.60 -57.94
C ASP A 237 3.92 -4.50 -57.67
N THR A 238 4.65 -4.60 -56.57
CA THR A 238 6.08 -4.32 -56.53
C THR A 238 6.72 -5.20 -55.48
N ASP A 239 7.39 -6.23 -55.97
CA ASP A 239 8.35 -7.05 -55.27
C ASP A 239 9.51 -6.21 -54.75
N THR A 240 9.97 -6.52 -53.55
CA THR A 240 11.40 -6.54 -53.25
C THR A 240 11.62 -7.55 -52.13
N GLU A 241 11.90 -8.79 -52.54
CA GLU A 241 12.60 -9.79 -51.75
C GLU A 241 14.00 -9.27 -51.38
N ASP A 242 14.40 -9.55 -50.14
CA ASP A 242 15.70 -10.14 -49.78
C ASP A 242 15.84 -10.03 -48.25
N ALA A 243 15.55 -11.08 -47.47
CA ALA A 243 16.30 -12.33 -47.29
C ALA A 243 17.11 -12.32 -45.97
N LEU A 244 17.04 -13.47 -45.30
CA LEU A 244 17.95 -14.05 -44.33
C LEU A 244 17.72 -13.86 -42.81
N THR A 245 17.28 -15.00 -42.26
CA THR A 245 17.75 -15.67 -41.03
C THR A 245 16.97 -15.45 -39.73
N SER A 246 15.93 -16.27 -39.62
CA SER A 246 15.35 -16.79 -38.41
C SER A 246 16.34 -17.64 -37.57
N PRO A 247 16.27 -17.54 -36.24
CA PRO A 247 16.54 -18.67 -35.36
C PRO A 247 15.22 -19.20 -34.78
N SER A 248 15.00 -20.49 -35.01
CA SER A 248 13.99 -21.34 -34.40
C SER A 248 13.88 -21.12 -32.88
N ARG A 249 12.74 -20.64 -32.40
CA ARG A 249 12.42 -20.62 -30.96
C ARG A 249 11.50 -21.79 -30.65
N SER A 250 12.11 -22.80 -30.04
CA SER A 250 11.50 -24.02 -29.51
C SER A 250 10.29 -23.70 -28.62
N SER A 251 9.18 -24.36 -28.92
CA SER A 251 8.00 -24.50 -28.08
C SER A 251 8.37 -25.14 -26.73
N SER A 252 8.54 -24.31 -25.70
CA SER A 252 8.62 -24.75 -24.31
C SER A 252 7.20 -24.99 -23.81
N THR A 253 6.90 -26.27 -23.64
CA THR A 253 5.73 -26.81 -22.96
C THR A 253 5.64 -26.25 -21.54
N ALA A 254 4.63 -25.42 -21.31
CA ALA A 254 4.26 -24.96 -19.97
C ALA A 254 3.84 -26.17 -19.12
N LYS A 255 4.62 -26.45 -18.07
CA LYS A 255 4.24 -27.38 -17.01
C LYS A 255 3.20 -26.73 -16.08
N PRO A 256 2.12 -27.42 -15.71
CA PRO A 256 1.16 -26.92 -14.74
C PRO A 256 1.78 -26.94 -13.34
N TRP A 257 1.77 -25.81 -12.66
CA TRP A 257 2.19 -25.70 -11.26
C TRP A 257 1.18 -26.44 -10.37
N SER A 258 1.61 -27.59 -9.86
CA SER A 258 0.93 -28.33 -8.83
C SER A 258 0.92 -27.54 -7.52
N ARG A 259 -0.28 -27.45 -6.92
CA ARG A 259 -0.52 -27.11 -5.52
C ARG A 259 0.51 -27.77 -4.60
N ILE A 260 1.08 -26.99 -3.70
CA ILE A 260 1.64 -27.48 -2.45
C ILE A 260 0.80 -26.87 -1.33
N ASN A 261 0.50 -27.74 -0.37
CA ASN A 261 -0.43 -27.64 0.76
C ASN A 261 -0.30 -26.37 1.61
#